data_AF-K1T449-F1
#
_entry.id   AF-K1T449-F1
#
_cell.length_a   1.000
_cell.length_b   1.000
_cell.length_c   1.000
_cell.angle_alpha   90.00
_cell.angle_beta   90.00
_cell.angle_gamma   90.00
#
_symmetry.space_group_name_H-M   'P 1'
#
loop_
_entity.id
_entity.type
_entity.pdbx_description
1 polymer ?
#
loop_
_entity_poly.entity_id
_entity_poly.type
_entity_poly.pdbx_seq_one_letter_code
_entity_poly.pdbx_strand_id
1 'polypeptide(L)'
;IGTRDHEFSEELLEKVSFIHIDSNMLPYISPEEYAAYHDEFVRSGRTHEWTDVWKQRYTFSGKYGANLMEEVARYAMVAAQVAKDLEGQFDVIHAHDWLTYFAGIAAKRVSGKPLVVHMHATEFDRSGENINRRVYAIEKAGMQAADRVIAVSELTRRIVIGKYGIPAEKVVTVHNA
;
A
#
# COMPACT_ATOMS: atom_id res chain seq x y z
N ILE A 1 7.36 -23.68 -33.73
CA ILE A 1 7.61 -23.44 -32.29
C ILE A 1 8.07 -22.00 -32.16
N GLY A 2 7.35 -21.18 -31.39
CA GLY A 2 7.81 -19.90 -30.86
C GLY A 2 7.67 -18.66 -31.74
N THR A 3 6.48 -18.06 -31.81
CA THR A 3 6.31 -16.63 -32.21
C THR A 3 5.05 -15.94 -31.65
N ARG A 4 4.14 -16.63 -30.91
CA ARG A 4 2.88 -16.02 -30.43
C ARG A 4 2.90 -15.48 -29.00
N ASP A 5 3.87 -15.88 -28.18
CA ASP A 5 3.92 -15.50 -26.76
C ASP A 5 4.61 -14.15 -26.53
N HIS A 6 5.32 -13.61 -27.52
CA HIS A 6 6.04 -12.33 -27.42
C HIS A 6 5.18 -11.11 -27.79
N GLU A 7 4.22 -11.24 -28.72
CA GLU A 7 3.36 -10.09 -29.11
C GLU A 7 2.30 -9.76 -28.05
N PHE A 8 1.81 -10.76 -27.31
CA PHE A 8 0.77 -10.57 -26.29
C PHE A 8 1.29 -9.85 -25.02
N SER A 9 2.60 -9.92 -24.75
CA SER A 9 3.22 -9.24 -23.61
C SER A 9 3.46 -7.75 -23.88
N GLU A 10 3.83 -7.36 -25.11
CA GLU A 10 4.01 -5.96 -25.49
C GLU A 10 2.67 -5.21 -25.57
N GLU A 11 1.61 -5.84 -26.10
CA GLU A 11 0.28 -5.23 -26.18
C GLU A 11 -0.38 -5.02 -24.80
N LEU A 12 0.00 -5.84 -23.81
CA LEU A 12 -0.42 -5.68 -22.41
C LEU A 12 0.40 -4.59 -21.72
N LEU A 13 1.69 -4.47 -22.03
CA LEU A 13 2.57 -3.42 -21.51
C LEU A 13 2.22 -2.03 -22.07
N GLU A 14 1.76 -1.93 -23.32
CA GLU A 14 1.24 -0.69 -23.92
C GLU A 14 -0.08 -0.21 -23.30
N LYS A 15 -0.86 -1.13 -22.69
CA LYS A 15 -2.17 -0.83 -22.06
C LYS A 15 -2.08 -0.70 -20.54
N VAL A 16 -0.89 -0.86 -19.96
CA VAL A 16 -0.62 -0.61 -18.54
C VAL A 16 -0.01 0.79 -18.39
N SER A 17 -0.81 1.72 -17.87
CA SER A 17 -0.30 3.03 -17.44
C SER A 17 0.46 2.86 -16.12
N PHE A 18 1.79 2.81 -16.21
CA PHE A 18 2.65 2.86 -15.02
C PHE A 18 2.71 4.29 -14.49
N ILE A 19 1.97 4.56 -13.42
CA ILE A 19 2.17 5.78 -12.63
C ILE A 19 3.43 5.56 -11.79
N HIS A 20 4.55 6.09 -12.28
CA HIS A 20 5.80 6.14 -11.52
C HIS A 20 5.65 7.16 -10.39
N ILE A 21 5.74 6.67 -9.16
CA ILE A 21 5.85 7.53 -7.98
C ILE A 21 7.33 7.86 -7.84
N ASP A 22 7.72 9.07 -8.23
CA ASP A 22 9.09 9.55 -8.06
C ASP A 22 9.46 9.53 -6.58
N SER A 23 10.35 8.59 -6.23
CA SER A 23 11.02 8.53 -4.94
C SER A 23 12.26 9.40 -5.01
N ASN A 24 12.49 10.23 -3.99
CA ASN A 24 13.77 10.93 -3.83
C ASN A 24 14.92 9.99 -3.40
N MET A 25 14.68 8.68 -3.46
CA MET A 25 15.71 7.66 -3.34
C MET A 25 16.18 7.31 -4.74
N LEU A 26 17.39 7.76 -5.07
CA LEU A 26 18.13 7.23 -6.21
C LEU A 26 18.58 5.81 -5.83
N PRO A 27 17.99 4.75 -6.41
CA PRO A 27 18.51 3.42 -6.16
C PRO A 27 19.86 3.28 -6.88
N TYR A 28 20.80 2.59 -6.24
CA TYR A 28 22.16 2.32 -6.74
C TYR A 28 23.13 3.51 -6.80
N ILE A 29 23.02 4.50 -5.91
CA ILE A 29 24.08 5.51 -5.72
C ILE A 29 24.98 5.17 -4.54
N SER A 30 26.26 5.48 -4.69
CA SER A 30 27.25 5.32 -3.63
C SER A 30 27.03 6.37 -2.51
N PRO A 31 27.45 6.08 -1.26
CA PRO A 31 27.35 7.04 -0.16
C PRO A 31 27.97 8.41 -0.46
N GLU A 32 29.03 8.44 -1.26
CA GLU A 32 29.76 9.65 -1.65
C GLU A 32 28.96 10.52 -2.62
N GLU A 33 28.28 9.91 -3.59
CA GLU A 33 27.41 10.59 -4.54
C GLU A 33 26.16 11.19 -3.86
N TYR A 34 25.64 10.49 -2.85
CA TYR A 34 24.54 10.99 -2.02
C TYR A 34 24.93 12.24 -1.22
N ALA A 35 26.14 12.25 -0.67
CA ALA A 35 26.63 13.37 0.14
C ALA A 35 26.81 14.65 -0.71
N ALA A 36 27.36 14.51 -1.92
CA ALA A 36 27.51 15.65 -2.84
C ALA A 36 26.15 16.27 -3.24
N TYR A 37 25.17 15.42 -3.55
CA TYR A 37 23.80 15.84 -3.88
C TYR A 37 23.10 16.53 -2.71
N HIS A 38 23.24 15.97 -1.50
CA HIS A 38 22.69 16.55 -0.28
C HIS A 38 23.30 17.93 0.03
N ASP A 39 24.62 18.08 -0.10
CA ASP A 39 25.31 19.34 0.18
C ASP A 39 24.98 20.43 -0.83
N GLU A 40 24.79 20.09 -2.10
CA GLU A 40 24.38 21.03 -3.14
C GLU A 40 22.94 21.54 -2.94
N PHE A 41 22.02 20.65 -2.53
CA PHE A 41 20.64 20.99 -2.18
C PHE A 41 20.57 21.91 -0.95
N VAL A 42 21.31 21.58 0.13
CA VAL A 42 21.35 22.37 1.37
C VAL A 42 21.94 23.76 1.14
N ARG A 43 22.95 23.89 0.26
CA ARG A 43 23.61 25.17 -0.01
C ARG A 43 22.85 26.09 -0.95
N SER A 44 22.26 25.56 -2.00
CA SER A 44 21.72 26.38 -3.09
C SER A 44 20.20 26.56 -3.04
N GLY A 45 19.50 25.66 -2.33
CA GLY A 45 18.03 25.58 -2.36
C GLY A 45 17.44 25.33 -3.75
N ARG A 46 18.28 25.10 -4.77
CA ARG A 46 17.86 24.88 -6.16
C ARG A 46 17.64 23.39 -6.36
N THR A 47 16.40 23.02 -6.64
CA THR A 47 16.07 21.76 -7.29
C THR A 47 16.26 21.92 -8.80
N HIS A 48 16.89 20.95 -9.46
CA HIS A 48 16.87 20.87 -10.92
C HIS A 48 15.41 20.80 -11.39
N GLU A 49 14.98 21.78 -12.20
CA GLU A 49 13.62 21.86 -12.70
C GLU A 49 13.39 20.82 -13.82
N TRP A 50 12.43 19.93 -13.58
CA TRP A 50 11.54 19.48 -14.63
C TRP A 50 10.12 19.87 -14.23
N THR A 51 9.50 20.65 -15.11
CA THR A 51 8.16 21.22 -15.02
C THR A 51 7.11 20.16 -14.71
N ASP A 52 6.41 20.30 -13.57
CA ASP A 52 4.95 20.50 -13.55
C ASP A 52 4.44 20.66 -12.11
N VAL A 53 3.53 21.60 -11.94
CA VAL A 53 3.14 22.31 -10.71
C VAL A 53 2.32 21.45 -9.71
N TRP A 54 2.36 20.12 -9.81
CA TRP A 54 1.51 19.18 -9.03
C TRP A 54 2.25 18.42 -7.91
N LYS A 55 3.58 18.53 -7.80
CA LYS A 55 4.45 17.72 -6.91
C LYS A 55 4.75 18.33 -5.52
N GLN A 56 3.84 19.07 -4.91
CA GLN A 56 3.95 19.47 -3.49
C GLN A 56 2.81 18.80 -2.70
N ARG A 57 2.97 18.03 -1.62
CA ARG A 57 4.09 17.66 -0.72
C ARG A 57 3.63 16.44 0.10
N TYR A 58 4.23 15.26 -0.08
CA TYR A 58 4.25 14.23 0.96
C TYR A 58 5.61 13.52 0.90
N THR A 59 6.53 13.92 1.77
CA THR A 59 7.88 13.37 1.80
C THR A 59 7.88 12.06 2.59
N PHE A 60 7.89 10.91 1.94
CA PHE A 60 7.96 9.62 2.63
C PHE A 60 9.41 9.30 3.01
N SER A 61 9.65 8.93 4.27
CA SER A 61 10.98 8.56 4.76
C SER A 61 11.42 7.17 4.29
N GLY A 62 10.48 6.29 3.91
CA GLY A 62 10.76 4.93 3.44
C GLY A 62 11.42 4.01 4.48
N LYS A 63 11.65 4.49 5.70
CA LYS A 63 12.30 3.75 6.80
C LYS A 63 11.26 3.35 7.83
N TYR A 64 11.30 2.08 8.26
CA TYR A 64 10.58 1.62 9.45
C TYR A 64 11.23 2.23 10.70
N GLY A 65 10.76 3.42 11.11
CA GLY A 65 11.30 4.17 12.26
C GLY A 65 10.21 4.87 13.06
N ALA A 66 10.59 5.83 13.92
CA ALA A 66 9.65 6.57 14.78
C ALA A 66 8.48 7.22 14.03
N ASN A 67 8.63 7.47 12.73
CA ASN A 67 7.65 8.14 11.87
C ASN A 67 6.74 7.18 11.11
N LEU A 68 6.83 5.86 11.32
CA LEU A 68 6.08 4.86 10.54
C LEU A 68 4.57 5.15 10.46
N MET A 69 3.99 5.62 11.56
CA MET A 69 2.55 5.87 11.61
C MET A 69 2.14 7.16 10.91
N GLU A 70 3.06 8.12 10.82
CA GLU A 70 2.89 9.30 9.99
C GLU A 70 2.96 8.93 8.50
N GLU A 71 3.88 8.04 8.14
CA GLU A 71 3.99 7.50 6.78
C GLU A 71 2.73 6.74 6.37
N VAL A 72 2.18 5.91 7.26
CA VAL A 72 0.89 5.24 7.04
C VAL A 72 -0.24 6.26 6.80
N ALA A 73 -0.27 7.34 7.57
CA ALA A 73 -1.29 8.39 7.40
C ALA A 73 -1.12 9.15 6.07
N ARG A 74 0.12 9.51 5.69
CA ARG A 74 0.42 10.13 4.39
C ARG A 74 0.04 9.21 3.24
N TYR A 75 0.33 7.91 3.37
CA TYR A 75 -0.03 6.92 2.35
C TYR A 75 -1.54 6.85 2.16
N ALA A 76 -2.31 6.96 3.25
CA ALA A 76 -3.76 7.02 3.16
C ALA A 76 -4.29 8.27 2.45
N MET A 77 -3.65 9.42 2.64
CA MET A 77 -3.99 10.65 1.92
C MET A 77 -3.73 10.53 0.42
N VAL A 78 -2.57 9.97 0.05
CA VAL A 78 -2.21 9.74 -1.37
C VAL A 78 -3.18 8.76 -2.01
N ALA A 79 -3.49 7.64 -1.35
CA ALA A 79 -4.43 6.65 -1.88
C ALA A 79 -5.84 7.22 -2.07
N ALA A 80 -6.30 8.09 -1.16
CA ALA A 80 -7.58 8.78 -1.33
C ALA A 80 -7.56 9.70 -2.55
N GLN A 81 -6.48 10.46 -2.75
CA GLN A 81 -6.34 11.34 -3.89
C GLN A 81 -6.34 10.54 -5.21
N VAL A 82 -5.53 9.47 -5.29
CA VAL A 82 -5.50 8.57 -6.45
C VAL A 82 -6.87 7.94 -6.73
N ALA A 83 -7.57 7.47 -5.70
CA ALA A 83 -8.89 6.87 -5.85
C ALA A 83 -9.95 7.87 -6.35
N LYS A 84 -9.78 9.16 -6.02
CA LYS A 84 -10.63 10.24 -6.53
C LYS A 84 -10.27 10.61 -7.96
N ASP A 85 -8.99 10.71 -8.29
CA ASP A 85 -8.52 11.07 -9.64
C ASP A 85 -8.83 9.98 -10.66
N LEU A 86 -8.82 8.72 -10.21
CA LEU A 86 -9.18 7.55 -11.00
C LEU A 86 -10.65 7.14 -10.83
N GLU A 87 -11.51 8.03 -10.33
CA GLU A 87 -12.93 7.72 -10.16
C GLU A 87 -13.54 7.21 -11.48
N GLY A 88 -14.27 6.09 -11.39
CA GLY A 88 -14.85 5.42 -12.56
C GLY A 88 -13.88 4.56 -13.38
N GLN A 89 -12.57 4.57 -13.08
CA GLN A 89 -11.55 3.81 -13.82
C GLN A 89 -11.13 2.50 -13.13
N PHE A 90 -11.68 2.22 -11.95
CA PHE A 90 -11.47 0.96 -11.23
C PHE A 90 -12.76 0.51 -10.55
N ASP A 91 -12.85 -0.79 -10.29
CA ASP A 91 -14.04 -1.41 -9.72
C ASP A 91 -13.84 -1.93 -8.30
N VAL A 92 -12.59 -2.14 -7.88
CA VAL A 92 -12.27 -2.71 -6.58
C VAL A 92 -10.96 -2.14 -6.04
N ILE A 93 -10.90 -1.98 -4.72
CA ILE A 93 -9.69 -1.61 -3.97
C ILE A 93 -9.19 -2.87 -3.27
N HIS A 94 -7.92 -3.20 -3.42
CA HIS A 94 -7.31 -4.32 -2.74
C HIS A 94 -6.12 -3.84 -1.90
N ALA A 95 -6.25 -3.95 -0.58
CA ALA A 95 -5.23 -3.51 0.37
C ALA A 95 -4.58 -4.71 1.07
N HIS A 96 -3.25 -4.74 1.13
CA HIS A 96 -2.48 -5.83 1.72
C HIS A 96 -1.88 -5.43 3.07
N ASP A 97 -2.20 -6.19 4.11
CA ASP A 97 -1.75 -5.98 5.49
C ASP A 97 -2.02 -4.59 6.11
N TRP A 98 -1.83 -4.54 7.42
CA TRP A 98 -2.26 -3.44 8.29
C TRP A 98 -1.67 -2.07 7.92
N LEU A 99 -0.48 -2.00 7.34
CA LEU A 99 0.14 -0.74 6.91
C LEU A 99 -0.67 -0.03 5.82
N THR A 100 -1.41 -0.78 5.00
CA THR A 100 -2.17 -0.24 3.86
C THR A 100 -3.67 -0.12 4.15
N TYR A 101 -4.15 -0.65 5.28
CA TYR A 101 -5.58 -0.70 5.57
C TYR A 101 -6.22 0.69 5.68
N PHE A 102 -5.53 1.67 6.27
CA PHE A 102 -6.04 3.04 6.28
C PHE A 102 -6.09 3.68 4.90
N ALA A 103 -5.16 3.32 4.01
CA ALA A 103 -5.21 3.74 2.62
C ALA A 103 -6.40 3.12 1.88
N GLY A 104 -6.64 1.83 2.05
CA GLY A 104 -7.83 1.16 1.50
C GLY A 104 -9.14 1.76 2.02
N ILE A 105 -9.23 2.06 3.32
CA ILE A 105 -10.39 2.72 3.92
C ILE A 105 -10.61 4.12 3.34
N ALA A 106 -9.56 4.92 3.23
CA ALA A 106 -9.65 6.28 2.71
C ALA A 106 -10.09 6.27 1.23
N ALA A 107 -9.49 5.40 0.41
CA ALA A 107 -9.85 5.19 -0.98
C ALA A 107 -11.31 4.75 -1.15
N LYS A 108 -11.80 3.83 -0.30
CA LYS A 108 -13.21 3.39 -0.30
C LYS A 108 -14.17 4.53 0.01
N ARG A 109 -13.83 5.38 1.00
CA ARG A 109 -14.70 6.50 1.40
C ARG A 109 -14.88 7.54 0.31
N VAL A 110 -13.83 7.81 -0.47
CA VAL A 110 -13.87 8.86 -1.50
C VAL A 110 -14.40 8.35 -2.84
N SER A 111 -14.14 7.10 -3.20
CA SER A 111 -14.57 6.54 -4.49
C SER A 111 -15.87 5.74 -4.43
N GLY A 112 -16.31 5.33 -3.23
CA GLY A 112 -17.46 4.44 -3.04
C GLY A 112 -17.26 3.00 -3.53
N LYS A 113 -16.06 2.65 -4.04
CA LYS A 113 -15.77 1.32 -4.56
C LYS A 113 -15.54 0.30 -3.44
N PRO A 114 -15.87 -0.98 -3.65
CA PRO A 114 -15.68 -2.03 -2.67
C PRO A 114 -14.20 -2.22 -2.29
N LEU A 115 -13.94 -2.49 -1.02
CA LEU A 115 -12.63 -2.75 -0.43
C LEU A 115 -12.48 -4.24 -0.10
N VAL A 116 -11.46 -4.87 -0.65
CA VAL A 116 -10.98 -6.19 -0.23
C VAL A 116 -9.68 -5.99 0.53
N VAL A 117 -9.56 -6.61 1.70
CA VAL A 117 -8.30 -6.62 2.45
C VAL A 117 -7.70 -8.01 2.47
N HIS A 118 -6.38 -8.09 2.28
CA HIS A 118 -5.62 -9.32 2.35
C HIS A 118 -4.86 -9.37 3.67
N MET A 119 -5.05 -10.45 4.41
CA MET A 119 -4.36 -10.73 5.68
C MET A 119 -3.32 -11.82 5.46
N HIS A 120 -2.04 -11.44 5.42
CA HIS A 120 -0.92 -12.38 5.28
C HIS A 120 -0.59 -13.03 6.61
N ALA A 121 -0.56 -12.24 7.68
CA ALA A 121 -0.39 -12.70 9.03
C ALA A 121 -1.02 -11.70 10.00
N THR A 122 -1.74 -12.20 10.99
CA THR A 122 -2.28 -11.38 12.07
C THR A 122 -1.21 -11.09 13.12
N GLU A 123 -1.47 -10.11 13.99
CA GLU A 123 -0.62 -9.88 15.17
C GLU A 123 -0.54 -11.11 16.09
N PHE A 124 -1.60 -11.91 16.16
CA PHE A 124 -1.57 -13.17 16.93
C PHE A 124 -0.68 -14.24 16.27
N ASP A 125 -0.62 -14.28 14.94
CA ASP A 125 0.29 -15.18 14.23
C ASP A 125 1.76 -14.81 14.54
N ARG A 126 2.04 -13.51 14.66
CA ARG A 126 3.40 -13.01 14.93
C ARG A 126 3.82 -13.11 16.39
N SER A 127 2.91 -12.83 17.33
CA SER A 127 3.27 -12.58 18.73
C SER A 127 2.50 -13.44 19.74
N GLY A 128 1.68 -14.38 19.26
CA GLY A 128 0.84 -15.21 20.12
C GLY A 128 -0.09 -14.35 20.97
N GLU A 129 -0.05 -14.55 22.28
CA GLU A 129 -0.88 -13.78 23.22
C GLU A 129 -0.27 -12.42 23.62
N ASN A 130 1.02 -12.17 23.34
CA ASN A 130 1.68 -10.90 23.68
C ASN A 130 1.58 -9.89 22.52
N ILE A 131 0.35 -9.50 22.18
CA ILE A 131 0.07 -8.70 20.98
C ILE A 131 0.44 -7.23 21.12
N ASN A 132 0.93 -6.63 20.03
CA ASN A 132 0.95 -5.19 19.85
C ASN A 132 -0.49 -4.67 19.62
N ARG A 133 -1.08 -4.09 20.68
CA ARG A 133 -2.45 -3.57 20.64
C ARG A 133 -2.71 -2.53 19.56
N ARG A 134 -1.69 -1.77 19.15
CA ARG A 134 -1.83 -0.76 18.09
C ARG A 134 -1.99 -1.42 16.73
N VAL A 135 -1.15 -2.40 16.42
CA VAL A 135 -1.24 -3.16 15.16
C VAL A 135 -2.56 -3.93 15.11
N TYR A 136 -2.93 -4.61 16.19
CA TYR A 136 -4.23 -5.27 16.33
C TYR A 136 -5.41 -4.33 16.02
N ALA A 137 -5.38 -3.10 16.56
CA ALA A 137 -6.44 -2.13 16.32
C ALA A 137 -6.54 -1.70 14.84
N ILE A 138 -5.41 -1.56 14.16
CA ILE A 138 -5.35 -1.20 12.72
C ILE A 138 -5.86 -2.37 11.87
N GLU A 139 -5.36 -3.58 12.13
CA GLU A 139 -5.81 -4.81 11.48
C GLU A 139 -7.33 -4.97 11.60
N LYS A 140 -7.85 -4.83 12.83
CA LYS A 140 -9.28 -4.92 13.12
C LYS A 140 -10.08 -3.85 12.38
N ALA A 141 -9.63 -2.59 12.39
CA ALA A 141 -10.32 -1.50 11.72
C ALA A 141 -10.40 -1.73 10.19
N GLY A 142 -9.30 -2.17 9.57
CA GLY A 142 -9.28 -2.51 8.14
C GLY A 142 -10.22 -3.65 7.80
N MET A 143 -10.15 -4.75 8.54
CA MET A 143 -11.03 -5.89 8.33
C MET A 143 -12.50 -5.58 8.59
N GLN A 144 -12.83 -4.70 9.54
CA GLN A 144 -14.20 -4.25 9.78
C GLN A 144 -14.73 -3.37 8.64
N ALA A 145 -13.92 -2.47 8.10
CA ALA A 145 -14.31 -1.55 7.04
C ALA A 145 -14.36 -2.17 5.63
N ALA A 146 -13.64 -3.27 5.41
CA ALA A 146 -13.64 -4.01 4.15
C ALA A 146 -15.04 -4.53 3.77
N ASP A 147 -15.22 -4.99 2.54
CA ASP A 147 -16.38 -5.75 2.09
C ASP A 147 -16.05 -7.25 2.06
N ARG A 148 -14.79 -7.60 1.80
CA ARG A 148 -14.25 -8.96 1.91
C ARG A 148 -12.88 -8.97 2.58
N VAL A 149 -12.59 -10.05 3.30
CA VAL A 149 -11.27 -10.31 3.90
C VAL A 149 -10.73 -11.59 3.29
N ILE A 150 -9.55 -11.52 2.68
CA ILE A 150 -8.81 -12.70 2.22
C ILE A 150 -7.85 -13.12 3.33
N ALA A 151 -7.92 -14.38 3.74
CA ALA A 151 -6.97 -14.99 4.65
C ALA A 151 -6.13 -16.03 3.88
N VAL A 152 -4.81 -16.02 4.08
CA VAL A 152 -3.89 -16.94 3.36
C VAL A 152 -4.02 -18.42 3.77
N SER A 153 -4.73 -18.71 4.86
CA SER A 153 -4.92 -20.06 5.37
C SER A 153 -6.19 -20.18 6.22
N GLU A 154 -6.68 -21.41 6.39
CA GLU A 154 -7.77 -21.70 7.34
C GLU A 154 -7.38 -21.39 8.80
N LEU A 155 -6.08 -21.47 9.14
CA LEU A 155 -5.60 -21.06 10.45
C LEU A 155 -5.81 -19.55 10.66
N THR A 156 -5.31 -18.74 9.74
CA THR A 156 -5.47 -17.28 9.74
C THR A 156 -6.95 -16.91 9.73
N ARG A 157 -7.78 -17.59 8.92
CA ARG A 157 -9.23 -17.39 8.89
C ARG A 157 -9.88 -17.61 10.26
N ARG A 158 -9.55 -18.69 10.96
CA ARG A 158 -10.07 -18.95 12.32
C ARG A 158 -9.66 -17.86 13.32
N ILE A 159 -8.43 -17.35 13.23
CA ILE A 159 -7.96 -16.26 14.10
C ILE A 159 -8.71 -14.96 13.80
N VAL A 160 -8.87 -14.60 12.53
CA VAL A 160 -9.63 -13.42 12.08
C VAL A 160 -11.08 -13.48 12.61
N ILE A 161 -11.72 -14.64 12.53
CA ILE A 161 -13.09 -14.80 13.05
C ILE A 161 -13.11 -14.77 14.58
N GLY A 162 -12.29 -15.59 15.24
CA GLY A 162 -12.35 -15.80 16.69
C GLY A 162 -11.76 -14.66 17.54
N LYS A 163 -10.61 -14.11 17.14
CA LYS A 163 -9.87 -13.10 17.92
C LYS A 163 -10.17 -11.67 17.47
N TYR A 164 -10.47 -11.45 16.19
CA TYR A 164 -10.83 -10.12 15.67
C TYR A 164 -12.34 -9.89 15.60
N GLY A 165 -13.16 -10.94 15.67
CA GLY A 165 -14.62 -10.82 15.64
C GLY A 165 -15.17 -10.41 14.27
N ILE A 166 -14.48 -10.78 13.19
CA ILE A 166 -14.92 -10.50 11.83
C ILE A 166 -15.95 -11.56 11.41
N PRO A 167 -17.12 -11.17 10.83
CA PRO A 167 -18.14 -12.12 10.41
C PRO A 167 -17.60 -13.17 9.43
N ALA A 168 -17.93 -14.44 9.65
CA ALA A 168 -17.34 -15.57 8.92
C ALA A 168 -17.67 -15.56 7.41
N GLU A 169 -18.84 -15.02 7.05
CA GLU A 169 -19.32 -14.83 5.69
C GLU A 169 -18.49 -13.81 4.89
N LYS A 170 -17.74 -12.94 5.60
CA LYS A 170 -16.87 -11.93 5.00
C LYS A 170 -15.47 -12.47 4.69
N VAL A 171 -15.04 -13.51 5.41
CA VAL A 171 -13.67 -14.03 5.39
C VAL A 171 -13.56 -15.23 4.45
N VAL A 172 -12.77 -15.09 3.40
CA VAL A 172 -12.51 -16.11 2.38
C VAL A 172 -11.06 -16.57 2.51
N THR A 173 -10.84 -17.88 2.51
CA THR A 173 -9.48 -18.43 2.47
C THR A 173 -9.00 -18.54 1.03
N VAL A 174 -7.82 -17.98 0.74
CA VAL A 174 -7.12 -18.15 -0.54
C VAL A 174 -5.69 -18.56 -0.22
N HIS A 175 -5.33 -19.80 -0.54
CA HIS A 175 -3.98 -20.30 -0.27
C HIS A 175 -2.96 -19.65 -1.20
N ASN A 176 -1.79 -19.36 -0.65
CA ASN A 176 -0.63 -18.98 -1.46
C ASN A 176 -0.25 -20.15 -2.40
N ALA A 177 0.21 -19.81 -3.60
CA ALA A 177 0.69 -20.76 -4.60
C ALA A 177 2.16 -21.13 -4.37
#